data_AF-H3CWX5-F1
#
_entry.id   AF-H3CWX5-F1
#
_cell.length_a   1.000
_cell.length_b   1.000
_cell.length_c   1.000
_cell.angle_alpha   90.00
_cell.angle_beta   90.00
_cell.angle_gamma   90.00
#
_symmetry.space_group_name_H-M   'P 1'
#
loop_
_entity.id
_entity.type
_entity.pdbx_description
1 polymer ?
#
loop_
_entity_poly.entity_id
_entity_poly.type
_entity_poly.pdbx_seq_one_letter_code
_entity_poly.pdbx_strand_id
1 'polypeptide(L)'
;MAFDSTLSWVFALAVCAFVAAQHETINQNCSIQADQLAATLKQRAGECAENLSLSSEESASLLLSVLKLKDSLHIQQLKECQGAQPRECPEANVPRNGGLVCVTAASRRYCKPMCNYGFDFAFIRRSRLYDECSQQTKYEWDSQYIGGRTLAVCSEARLQVSGAKTAYFPENQNCLTAKSSSQQQSDILDTFIDELRDRGVHAEHRHACLVCGE
;
A
#
# COMPACT_ATOMS: atom_id res chain seq x y z
N MET A 1 -62.14 -6.10 5.65
CA MET A 1 -61.84 -6.85 4.41
C MET A 1 -61.45 -5.82 3.35
N ALA A 2 -60.38 -5.88 2.58
CA ALA A 2 -59.15 -6.68 2.49
C ALA A 2 -58.37 -6.07 1.28
N PHE A 3 -57.12 -6.48 1.11
CA PHE A 3 -56.14 -6.15 0.06
C PHE A 3 -55.24 -4.95 0.35
N ASP A 4 -54.14 -5.10 1.10
CA ASP A 4 -52.89 -5.90 0.92
C ASP A 4 -51.88 -5.34 -0.08
N SER A 5 -50.85 -4.69 0.49
CA SER A 5 -49.49 -5.24 0.55
C SER A 5 -48.89 -5.80 -0.74
N THR A 6 -48.19 -4.99 -1.53
CA THR A 6 -47.01 -5.43 -2.33
C THR A 6 -46.28 -4.22 -2.92
N LEU A 7 -45.39 -3.60 -2.14
CA LEU A 7 -44.22 -2.90 -2.70
C LEU A 7 -43.13 -2.79 -1.64
N SER A 8 -42.70 -3.95 -1.14
CA SER A 8 -41.57 -4.05 -0.23
C SER A 8 -40.70 -5.20 -0.71
N TRP A 9 -39.39 -4.97 -0.71
CA TRP A 9 -38.31 -5.93 -0.92
C TRP A 9 -37.91 -6.27 -2.36
N VAL A 10 -37.26 -5.31 -3.01
CA VAL A 10 -36.14 -5.58 -3.93
C VAL A 10 -34.84 -5.17 -3.23
N PHE A 11 -34.45 -5.93 -2.21
CA PHE A 11 -33.10 -5.90 -1.61
C PHE A 11 -32.69 -7.34 -1.29
N ALA A 12 -32.54 -8.14 -2.34
CA ALA A 12 -31.73 -9.34 -2.29
C ALA A 12 -30.39 -9.00 -2.93
N LEU A 13 -29.45 -8.56 -2.10
CA LEU A 13 -28.03 -8.67 -2.39
C LEU A 13 -27.76 -10.13 -2.76
N ALA A 14 -27.48 -10.39 -4.03
CA ALA A 14 -26.96 -11.67 -4.50
C ALA A 14 -25.52 -11.82 -3.97
N VAL A 15 -25.41 -12.15 -2.69
CA VAL A 15 -24.20 -12.66 -2.04
C VAL A 15 -24.49 -14.13 -1.74
N CYS A 16 -23.85 -15.00 -2.52
CA CYS A 16 -23.72 -16.44 -2.30
C CYS A 16 -25.01 -17.29 -2.39
N ALA A 17 -25.53 -17.49 -3.60
CA ALA A 17 -26.11 -18.80 -3.93
C ALA A 17 -24.96 -19.73 -4.31
N PHE A 18 -24.60 -20.67 -3.43
CA PHE A 18 -24.23 -22.06 -3.69
C PHE A 18 -23.71 -22.69 -2.38
N VAL A 19 -24.61 -23.33 -1.64
CA VAL A 19 -24.24 -24.48 -0.81
C VAL A 19 -25.21 -25.61 -1.16
N ALA A 20 -24.75 -26.48 -2.06
CA ALA A 20 -25.14 -27.89 -2.05
C ALA A 20 -23.89 -28.68 -2.47
N ALA A 21 -23.56 -29.66 -1.64
CA ALA A 21 -22.30 -30.37 -1.60
C ALA A 21 -21.89 -31.01 -2.94
N GLN A 22 -20.64 -30.82 -3.33
CA GLN A 22 -19.71 -31.89 -3.73
C GLN A 22 -18.29 -31.34 -3.82
N HIS A 23 -17.34 -32.21 -3.48
CA HIS A 23 -15.95 -31.95 -3.21
C HIS A 23 -15.17 -31.70 -4.51
N GLU A 24 -14.92 -30.43 -4.88
CA GLU A 24 -13.85 -30.07 -5.81
C GLU A 24 -13.20 -28.77 -5.37
N THR A 25 -11.87 -28.78 -5.34
CA THR A 25 -11.02 -27.65 -4.98
C THR A 25 -11.11 -26.60 -6.10
N ILE A 26 -12.15 -25.78 -6.07
CA ILE A 26 -12.32 -24.70 -7.04
C ILE A 26 -11.33 -23.59 -6.66
N ASN A 27 -10.26 -23.49 -7.43
CA ASN A 27 -9.41 -22.31 -7.46
C ASN A 27 -10.27 -21.15 -8.01
N GLN A 28 -11.02 -20.49 -7.13
CA GLN A 28 -11.90 -19.38 -7.50
C GLN A 28 -11.03 -18.21 -7.96
N ASN A 29 -10.98 -18.02 -9.28
CA ASN A 29 -10.36 -16.87 -9.89
C ASN A 29 -11.24 -15.64 -9.63
N CYS A 30 -11.01 -14.96 -8.51
CA CYS A 30 -11.68 -13.71 -8.15
C CYS A 30 -11.11 -12.56 -8.98
N SER A 31 -11.60 -12.39 -10.21
CA SER A 31 -11.37 -11.17 -10.99
C SER A 31 -12.40 -10.13 -10.58
N ILE A 32 -11.97 -9.12 -9.82
CA ILE A 32 -12.78 -7.96 -9.48
C ILE A 32 -12.32 -6.81 -10.37
N GLN A 33 -13.24 -6.13 -11.06
CA GLN A 33 -12.95 -4.85 -11.71
C GLN A 33 -12.81 -3.78 -10.61
N ALA A 34 -11.59 -3.67 -10.06
CA ALA A 34 -11.28 -2.83 -8.91
C ALA A 34 -11.73 -1.37 -9.10
N ASP A 35 -11.60 -0.84 -10.32
CA ASP A 35 -12.02 0.52 -10.66
C ASP A 35 -13.54 0.71 -10.54
N GLN A 36 -14.33 -0.26 -11.00
CA GLN A 36 -15.78 -0.21 -10.88
C GLN A 36 -16.23 -0.36 -9.42
N LEU A 37 -15.59 -1.24 -8.67
CA LEU A 37 -15.88 -1.40 -7.24
C LEU A 37 -15.53 -0.12 -6.47
N ALA A 38 -14.36 0.46 -6.72
CA ALA A 38 -13.93 1.71 -6.09
C ALA A 38 -14.85 2.88 -6.47
N ALA A 39 -15.27 2.98 -7.74
CA ALA A 39 -16.22 3.99 -8.19
C ALA A 39 -17.59 3.81 -7.52
N THR A 40 -18.10 2.58 -7.47
CA THR A 40 -19.38 2.25 -6.82
C THR A 40 -19.34 2.58 -5.33
N LEU A 41 -18.26 2.20 -4.64
CA LEU A 41 -18.08 2.51 -3.22
C LEU A 41 -17.99 4.02 -2.98
N LYS A 42 -17.26 4.77 -3.81
CA LYS A 42 -17.19 6.24 -3.68
C LYS A 42 -18.55 6.89 -3.90
N GLN A 43 -19.27 6.48 -4.94
CA GLN A 43 -20.60 6.99 -5.25
C GLN A 43 -21.58 6.67 -4.12
N ARG A 44 -21.64 5.41 -3.67
CA ARG A 44 -22.54 4.98 -2.60
C ARG A 44 -22.14 5.54 -1.24
N ALA A 45 -20.85 5.70 -0.95
CA ALA A 45 -20.42 6.39 0.27
C ALA A 45 -20.86 7.85 0.25
N GLY A 46 -20.74 8.56 -0.88
CA GLY A 46 -21.23 9.94 -1.01
C GLY A 46 -22.76 10.06 -0.90
N GLU A 47 -23.50 9.18 -1.57
CA GLU A 47 -24.98 9.18 -1.57
C GLU A 47 -25.59 8.70 -0.25
N CYS A 48 -24.96 7.70 0.39
CA CYS A 48 -25.50 7.05 1.58
C CYS A 48 -24.93 7.60 2.89
N ALA A 49 -23.76 8.25 2.92
CA ALA A 49 -23.16 8.72 4.18
C ALA A 49 -24.06 9.69 4.96
N GLU A 50 -24.90 10.46 4.28
CA GLU A 50 -25.82 11.40 4.93
C GLU A 50 -27.13 10.75 5.41
N ASN A 51 -27.47 9.55 4.91
CA ASN A 51 -28.77 8.88 5.17
C ASN A 51 -28.64 7.42 5.68
N LEU A 52 -27.42 6.96 6.01
CA LEU A 52 -27.15 5.64 6.55
C LEU A 52 -27.61 5.57 8.01
N SER A 53 -28.86 5.17 8.23
CA SER A 53 -29.38 4.82 9.55
C SER A 53 -29.02 3.37 9.90
N LEU A 54 -27.73 3.11 10.15
CA LEU A 54 -27.25 1.81 10.64
C LEU A 54 -27.41 1.71 12.16
N SER A 55 -27.72 0.51 12.66
CA SER A 55 -27.54 0.21 14.08
C SER A 55 -26.05 0.26 14.48
N SER A 56 -25.79 0.26 15.79
CA SER A 56 -24.42 0.19 16.33
C SER A 56 -23.73 -1.11 15.88
N GLU A 57 -24.45 -2.23 15.92
CA GLU A 57 -23.97 -3.55 15.53
C GLU A 57 -23.68 -3.62 14.02
N GLU A 58 -24.58 -3.08 13.18
CA GLU A 58 -24.41 -3.05 11.73
C GLU A 58 -23.19 -2.20 11.32
N SER A 59 -23.03 -1.04 11.97
CA SER A 59 -21.89 -0.16 11.76
C SER A 59 -20.57 -0.83 12.11
N ALA A 60 -20.50 -1.50 13.26
CA ALA A 60 -19.30 -2.22 13.70
C ALA A 60 -18.96 -3.39 12.75
N SER A 61 -19.97 -4.16 12.33
CA SER A 61 -19.79 -5.28 11.39
C SER A 61 -19.27 -4.81 10.02
N LEU A 62 -19.82 -3.71 9.49
CA LEU A 62 -19.35 -3.12 8.24
C LEU A 62 -17.91 -2.63 8.37
N LEU A 63 -17.59 -1.91 9.46
CA LEU A 63 -16.22 -1.45 9.71
C LEU A 63 -15.22 -2.60 9.77
N LEU A 64 -15.55 -3.68 10.48
CA LEU A 64 -14.73 -4.89 10.54
C LEU A 64 -14.51 -5.50 9.14
N SER A 65 -15.52 -5.47 8.28
CA SER A 65 -15.43 -5.98 6.92
C SER A 65 -14.50 -5.13 6.05
N VAL A 66 -14.58 -3.80 6.17
CA VAL A 66 -13.69 -2.85 5.48
C VAL A 66 -12.24 -3.02 5.97
N LEU A 67 -12.03 -3.19 7.27
CA LEU A 67 -10.70 -3.44 7.83
C LEU A 67 -10.09 -4.74 7.29
N LYS A 68 -10.84 -5.84 7.26
CA LYS A 68 -10.36 -7.10 6.67
C LYS A 68 -10.01 -6.97 5.18
N LEU A 69 -10.80 -6.20 4.43
CA LEU A 69 -10.50 -5.92 3.03
C LEU A 69 -9.22 -5.08 2.90
N LYS A 70 -9.08 -4.04 3.72
CA LYS A 70 -7.86 -3.22 3.78
C LYS A 70 -6.62 -4.08 4.04
N ASP A 71 -6.68 -4.97 5.03
CA ASP A 71 -5.58 -5.86 5.39
C ASP A 71 -5.23 -6.82 4.24
N SER A 72 -6.25 -7.37 3.58
CA SER A 72 -6.05 -8.26 2.42
C SER A 72 -5.40 -7.54 1.24
N LEU A 73 -5.82 -6.31 0.94
CA LEU A 73 -5.23 -5.47 -0.09
C LEU A 73 -3.79 -5.06 0.27
N HIS A 74 -3.52 -4.78 1.55
CA HIS A 74 -2.18 -4.46 2.02
C HIS A 74 -1.22 -5.66 1.88
N ILE A 75 -1.66 -6.86 2.24
CA ILE A 75 -0.89 -8.10 2.03
C ILE A 75 -0.57 -8.31 0.55
N GLN A 76 -1.54 -8.05 -0.35
CA GLN A 76 -1.31 -8.18 -1.78
C GLN A 76 -0.26 -7.18 -2.28
N GLN A 77 -0.28 -5.96 -1.75
CA GLN A 77 0.68 -4.92 -2.09
C GLN A 77 2.12 -5.28 -1.70
N LEU A 78 2.31 -5.87 -0.52
CA LEU A 78 3.62 -6.30 -0.04
C LEU A 78 4.27 -7.31 -1.00
N LYS A 79 3.47 -8.18 -1.64
CA LYS A 79 3.95 -9.15 -2.63
C LYS A 79 4.56 -8.53 -3.87
N GLU A 80 4.19 -7.30 -4.24
CA GLU A 80 4.76 -6.60 -5.40
C GLU A 80 6.28 -6.46 -5.28
N CYS A 81 6.78 -6.37 -4.04
CA CYS A 81 8.19 -6.25 -3.73
C CYS A 81 8.86 -7.60 -3.38
N GLN A 82 8.12 -8.67 -3.12
CA GLN A 82 8.67 -9.95 -2.63
C GLN A 82 9.36 -10.78 -3.71
N GLY A 83 9.06 -10.55 -5.00
CA GLY A 83 9.70 -11.25 -6.11
C GLY A 83 11.13 -10.79 -6.43
N ALA A 84 11.58 -9.69 -5.83
CA ALA A 84 12.83 -9.04 -6.19
C ALA A 84 14.04 -9.66 -5.45
N GLN A 85 15.09 -10.02 -6.18
CA GLN A 85 16.33 -10.61 -5.63
C GLN A 85 17.13 -9.60 -4.78
N PRO A 86 18.05 -10.04 -3.89
CA PRO A 86 18.23 -11.39 -3.41
C PRO A 86 17.10 -11.80 -2.45
N ARG A 87 16.77 -13.09 -2.39
CA ARG A 87 15.66 -13.62 -1.57
C ARG A 87 16.00 -13.67 -0.08
N GLU A 88 17.28 -13.63 0.22
CA GLU A 88 17.87 -13.65 1.55
C GLU A 88 17.62 -12.35 2.31
N CYS A 89 17.37 -11.25 1.59
CA CYS A 89 17.04 -9.99 2.22
C CYS A 89 15.67 -10.05 2.90
N PRO A 90 15.59 -9.76 4.21
CA PRO A 90 14.31 -9.70 4.89
C PRO A 90 13.49 -8.54 4.32
N GLU A 91 12.18 -8.71 4.20
CA GLU A 91 11.32 -7.66 3.66
C GLU A 91 11.30 -6.45 4.60
N ALA A 92 11.59 -5.24 4.11
CA ALA A 92 11.60 -4.05 4.95
C ALA A 92 10.19 -3.69 5.46
N ASN A 93 10.12 -3.16 6.68
CA ASN A 93 8.90 -2.59 7.22
C ASN A 93 8.59 -1.30 6.47
N VAL A 94 7.40 -1.22 5.90
CA VAL A 94 6.93 -0.01 5.24
C VAL A 94 6.54 1.01 6.31
N PRO A 95 7.06 2.26 6.26
CA PRO A 95 6.79 3.24 7.29
C PRO A 95 5.30 3.63 7.29
N ARG A 96 4.70 3.67 8.48
CA ARG A 96 3.36 4.27 8.67
C ARG A 96 3.37 5.73 8.24
N ASN A 97 2.25 6.21 7.69
CA ASN A 97 2.15 7.56 7.11
C ASN A 97 3.22 7.83 6.03
N GLY A 98 3.50 6.82 5.22
CA GLY A 98 4.53 6.90 4.20
C GLY A 98 4.47 5.73 3.23
N GLY A 99 5.60 5.53 2.56
CA GLY A 99 5.79 4.45 1.62
C GLY A 99 7.24 4.02 1.54
N LEU A 100 7.47 2.94 0.83
CA LEU A 100 8.77 2.37 0.57
C LEU A 100 8.90 2.06 -0.91
N VAL A 101 9.87 2.72 -1.54
CA VAL A 101 10.26 2.41 -2.91
C VAL A 101 11.44 1.45 -2.84
N CYS A 102 11.33 0.28 -3.46
CA CYS A 102 12.41 -0.68 -3.50
C CYS A 102 12.81 -1.00 -4.94
N VAL A 103 14.10 -1.21 -5.16
CA VAL A 103 14.69 -1.53 -6.46
C VAL A 103 15.75 -2.60 -6.26
N THR A 104 15.73 -3.62 -7.10
CA THR A 104 16.79 -4.64 -7.16
C THR A 104 17.71 -4.40 -8.34
N ALA A 105 19.02 -4.40 -8.08
CA ALA A 105 20.06 -4.29 -9.09
C ALA A 105 21.30 -5.12 -8.68
N ALA A 106 21.85 -5.90 -9.62
CA ALA A 106 23.08 -6.68 -9.41
C ALA A 106 23.10 -7.51 -8.10
N SER A 107 22.00 -8.22 -7.79
CA SER A 107 21.85 -9.01 -6.56
C SER A 107 21.94 -8.19 -5.27
N ARG A 108 21.64 -6.89 -5.35
CA ARG A 108 21.50 -5.98 -4.22
C ARG A 108 20.10 -5.40 -4.23
N ARG A 109 19.55 -5.20 -3.05
CA ARG A 109 18.24 -4.60 -2.87
C ARG A 109 18.39 -3.24 -2.20
N TYR A 110 17.83 -2.22 -2.82
CA TYR A 110 17.85 -0.85 -2.37
C TYR A 110 16.43 -0.44 -2.01
N CYS A 111 16.21 0.09 -0.81
CA CYS A 111 14.91 0.58 -0.41
C CYS A 111 15.00 2.01 0.14
N LYS A 112 14.23 2.91 -0.47
CA LYS A 112 14.09 4.32 -0.10
C LYS A 112 12.76 4.52 0.62
N PRO A 113 12.78 4.79 1.93
CA PRO A 113 11.56 5.19 2.63
C PRO A 113 11.19 6.62 2.24
N MET A 114 9.88 6.88 2.16
CA MET A 114 9.31 8.17 1.85
C MET A 114 8.21 8.50 2.87
N CYS A 115 8.20 9.71 3.42
CA CYS A 115 7.14 10.16 4.32
C CYS A 115 6.08 10.97 3.58
N ASN A 116 4.81 10.81 3.98
CA ASN A 116 3.72 11.64 3.45
C ASN A 116 3.92 13.11 3.86
N TYR A 117 3.29 14.02 3.12
CA TYR A 117 3.21 15.41 3.55
C TYR A 117 2.58 15.54 4.94
N GLY A 118 3.09 16.48 5.74
CA GLY A 118 2.74 16.63 7.15
C GLY A 118 3.50 15.70 8.11
N PHE A 119 4.39 14.86 7.59
CA PHE A 119 5.26 13.98 8.37
C PHE A 119 6.73 14.17 7.99
N ASP A 120 7.60 14.06 8.97
CA ASP A 120 9.05 14.07 8.81
C ASP A 120 9.69 12.78 9.36
N PHE A 121 10.92 12.48 8.91
CA PHE A 121 11.70 11.38 9.46
C PHE A 121 12.09 11.68 10.90
N ALA A 122 11.92 10.69 11.79
CA ALA A 122 12.34 10.76 13.18
C ALA A 122 13.86 10.98 13.36
N PHE A 123 14.66 10.65 12.33
CA PHE A 123 16.09 10.90 12.29
C PHE A 123 16.50 11.57 10.98
N ILE A 124 17.59 12.34 11.00
CA ILE A 124 18.15 13.00 9.83
C ILE A 124 18.64 11.95 8.81
N ARG A 125 18.17 12.07 7.56
CA ARG A 125 18.47 11.20 6.41
C ARG A 125 18.83 11.98 5.13
N ARG A 126 19.19 13.27 5.21
CA ARG A 126 19.52 14.10 4.03
C ARG A 126 20.58 13.50 3.09
N SER A 127 21.62 12.87 3.64
CA SER A 127 22.71 12.25 2.87
C SER A 127 22.49 10.75 2.58
N ARG A 128 21.53 10.14 3.28
CA ARG A 128 21.24 8.71 3.27
C ARG A 128 19.81 8.49 2.77
N LEU A 129 19.66 8.52 1.45
CA LEU A 129 18.36 8.47 0.80
C LEU A 129 17.71 7.09 0.94
N TYR A 130 18.51 6.04 0.83
CA TYR A 130 18.08 4.65 0.83
C TYR A 130 18.95 3.79 1.73
N ASP A 131 18.46 2.58 1.99
CA ASP A 131 19.16 1.51 2.70
C ASP A 131 19.41 0.35 1.72
N GLU A 132 20.55 -0.33 1.90
CA GLU A 132 20.96 -1.49 1.10
C GLU A 132 20.80 -2.78 1.91
N CYS A 133 20.38 -3.83 1.22
CA CYS A 133 20.54 -5.21 1.66
C CYS A 133 21.19 -6.04 0.55
N SER A 134 22.30 -6.69 0.87
CA SER A 134 23.07 -7.50 -0.07
C SER A 134 24.03 -8.46 0.66
N GLN A 135 24.80 -9.25 -0.09
CA GLN A 135 25.88 -10.06 0.49
C GLN A 135 26.87 -9.21 1.31
N GLN A 136 27.12 -7.95 0.91
CA GLN A 136 28.04 -7.04 1.62
C GLN A 136 27.52 -6.67 3.01
N THR A 137 26.20 -6.54 3.16
CA THR A 137 25.54 -6.28 4.44
C THR A 137 25.15 -7.57 5.17
N LYS A 138 25.66 -8.73 4.72
CA LYS A 138 25.29 -10.07 5.24
C LYS A 138 23.79 -10.33 5.18
N TYR A 139 23.13 -9.79 4.17
CA TYR A 139 21.68 -9.84 3.97
C TYR A 139 20.85 -9.20 5.10
N GLU A 140 21.46 -8.27 5.84
CA GLU A 140 20.73 -7.38 6.76
C GLU A 140 20.56 -6.01 6.12
N TRP A 141 19.52 -5.27 6.50
CA TRP A 141 19.40 -3.88 6.12
C TRP A 141 20.46 -3.06 6.83
N ASP A 142 21.22 -2.26 6.10
CA ASP A 142 22.26 -1.40 6.67
C ASP A 142 21.71 -0.20 7.48
N SER A 143 20.41 -0.20 7.80
CA SER A 143 19.64 0.92 8.36
C SER A 143 20.22 1.49 9.67
N GLN A 144 19.83 2.72 10.00
CA GLN A 144 20.20 3.34 11.29
C GLN A 144 19.44 2.74 12.49
N TYR A 145 18.40 1.94 12.26
CA TYR A 145 17.66 1.24 13.30
C TYR A 145 18.32 -0.12 13.55
N ILE A 146 18.83 -0.30 14.77
CA ILE A 146 19.59 -1.50 15.17
C ILE A 146 18.71 -2.76 15.02
N GLY A 147 19.24 -3.79 14.35
CA GLY A 147 18.71 -5.16 14.35
C GLY A 147 17.31 -5.33 13.74
N GLY A 148 16.83 -4.35 12.97
CA GLY A 148 15.44 -4.28 12.54
C GLY A 148 15.23 -4.33 11.03
N ARG A 149 13.98 -4.60 10.65
CA ARG A 149 13.45 -4.42 9.30
C ARG A 149 12.97 -2.97 9.06
N THR A 150 13.03 -2.12 10.09
CA THR A 150 12.57 -0.74 10.06
C THR A 150 13.61 0.16 9.41
N LEU A 151 13.24 0.80 8.30
CA LEU A 151 14.12 1.70 7.56
C LEU A 151 13.91 3.18 7.90
N ALA A 152 12.68 3.51 8.34
CA ALA A 152 12.28 4.85 8.74
C ALA A 152 11.08 4.83 9.67
N VAL A 153 10.94 5.91 10.43
CA VAL A 153 9.71 6.28 11.15
C VAL A 153 9.31 7.67 10.67
N CYS A 154 8.09 7.79 10.17
CA CYS A 154 7.49 9.07 9.80
C CYS A 154 6.64 9.58 10.97
N SER A 155 7.04 10.71 11.54
CA SER A 155 6.39 11.36 12.68
C SER A 155 5.75 12.66 12.23
N GLU A 156 4.59 12.99 12.80
CA GLU A 156 3.89 14.23 12.47
C GLU A 156 4.80 15.44 12.71
N ALA A 157 4.91 16.31 11.72
CA ALA A 157 5.79 17.45 11.75
C ALA A 157 5.26 18.57 10.85
N ARG A 158 5.31 19.80 11.36
CA ARG A 158 4.91 20.99 10.58
C ARG A 158 5.90 21.34 9.48
N LEU A 159 7.15 20.90 9.60
CA LEU A 159 8.23 21.16 8.64
C LEU A 159 8.97 19.87 8.34
N GLN A 160 9.27 19.64 7.06
CA GLN A 160 10.03 18.51 6.56
C GLN A 160 11.49 18.92 6.35
N VAL A 161 12.36 18.58 7.31
CA VAL A 161 13.75 19.02 7.31
C VAL A 161 14.73 17.86 7.39
N SER A 162 14.32 16.68 7.85
CA SER A 162 15.23 15.56 8.11
C SER A 162 15.70 14.85 6.84
N GLY A 163 14.91 14.84 5.76
CA GLY A 163 15.16 14.15 4.50
C GLY A 163 15.48 15.09 3.34
N ALA A 164 15.90 14.51 2.21
CA ALA A 164 15.94 15.24 0.94
C ALA A 164 14.52 15.46 0.40
N LYS A 165 14.34 16.43 -0.50
CA LYS A 165 13.01 16.74 -1.07
C LYS A 165 12.34 15.53 -1.72
N THR A 166 13.11 14.69 -2.40
CA THR A 166 12.62 13.46 -3.06
C THR A 166 12.31 12.32 -2.09
N ALA A 167 12.57 12.48 -0.79
CA ALA A 167 12.23 11.51 0.26
C ALA A 167 10.84 11.79 0.89
N TYR A 168 10.06 12.68 0.28
CA TYR A 168 8.70 13.01 0.71
C TYR A 168 7.73 12.91 -0.46
N PHE A 169 6.48 12.55 -0.16
CA PHE A 169 5.39 12.80 -1.08
C PHE A 169 5.02 14.30 -1.05
N PRO A 170 4.70 14.91 -2.21
CA PRO A 170 4.29 16.31 -2.29
C PRO A 170 3.01 16.62 -1.49
N GLU A 171 2.73 17.89 -1.21
CA GLU A 171 1.59 18.36 -0.38
C GLU A 171 0.23 17.76 -0.75
N ASN A 172 -0.05 17.61 -2.05
CA ASN A 172 -1.33 17.09 -2.54
C ASN A 172 -1.32 15.58 -2.78
N GLN A 173 -0.32 14.87 -2.24
CA GLN A 173 -0.13 13.44 -2.47
C GLN A 173 0.29 12.74 -1.16
N ASN A 174 -0.25 11.55 -0.98
CA ASN A 174 0.29 10.53 -0.09
C ASN A 174 0.68 9.29 -0.92
N CYS A 175 1.28 8.30 -0.27
CA CYS A 175 1.69 7.09 -0.96
C CYS A 175 0.55 6.43 -1.76
N LEU A 176 -0.63 6.25 -1.15
CA LEU A 176 -1.75 5.57 -1.81
C LEU A 176 -2.26 6.35 -3.03
N THR A 177 -2.34 7.68 -2.95
CA THR A 177 -2.73 8.52 -4.09
C THR A 177 -1.68 8.52 -5.19
N ALA A 178 -0.39 8.50 -4.85
CA ALA A 178 0.67 8.43 -5.84
C ALA A 178 0.68 7.06 -6.53
N LYS A 179 0.48 5.99 -5.76
CA LYS A 179 0.41 4.62 -6.27
C LYS A 179 -0.82 4.34 -7.14
N SER A 180 -1.94 5.03 -6.92
CA SER A 180 -3.14 4.86 -7.74
C SER A 180 -3.06 5.52 -9.12
N SER A 181 -1.99 6.29 -9.39
CA SER A 181 -1.71 6.91 -10.68
C SER A 181 -0.46 6.30 -11.29
N SER A 182 -0.60 5.64 -12.45
CA SER A 182 0.54 5.01 -13.13
C SER A 182 1.65 6.00 -13.46
N GLN A 183 1.30 7.26 -13.79
CA GLN A 183 2.28 8.31 -14.05
C GLN A 183 3.05 8.67 -12.78
N GLN A 184 2.35 8.97 -11.68
CA GLN A 184 2.99 9.38 -10.42
C GLN A 184 3.82 8.24 -9.83
N GLN A 185 3.33 7.01 -9.93
CA GLN A 185 4.09 5.84 -9.54
C GLN A 185 5.38 5.73 -10.38
N SER A 186 5.29 5.84 -11.72
CA SER A 186 6.48 5.81 -12.59
C SER A 186 7.48 6.91 -12.22
N ASP A 187 7.01 8.15 -12.06
CA ASP A 187 7.88 9.30 -11.73
C ASP A 187 8.66 9.07 -10.42
N ILE A 188 8.02 8.45 -9.42
CA ILE A 188 8.67 8.10 -8.14
C ILE A 188 9.74 7.02 -8.34
N LEU A 189 9.42 5.98 -9.12
CA LEU A 189 10.35 4.89 -9.40
C LEU A 189 11.55 5.39 -10.22
N ASP A 190 11.30 6.19 -11.25
CA ASP A 190 12.31 6.79 -12.12
C ASP A 190 13.23 7.73 -11.33
N THR A 191 12.66 8.57 -10.46
CA THR A 191 13.46 9.44 -9.57
C THR A 191 14.43 8.62 -8.72
N PHE A 192 13.99 7.50 -8.15
CA PHE A 192 14.88 6.68 -7.33
C PHE A 192 15.92 5.89 -8.15
N ILE A 193 15.54 5.40 -9.32
CA ILE A 193 16.49 4.77 -10.27
C ILE A 193 17.57 5.76 -10.69
N ASP A 194 17.19 7.01 -10.94
CA ASP A 194 18.13 8.08 -11.29
C ASP A 194 19.08 8.42 -10.12
N GLU A 195 18.58 8.50 -8.88
CA GLU A 195 19.41 8.66 -7.69
C GLU A 195 20.41 7.51 -7.48
N LEU A 196 20.01 6.28 -7.82
CA LEU A 196 20.90 5.12 -7.81
C LEU A 196 21.96 5.22 -8.91
N ARG A 197 21.56 5.65 -10.11
CA ARG A 197 22.45 5.84 -11.26
C ARG A 197 23.52 6.90 -10.98
N ASP A 198 23.16 7.99 -10.31
CA ASP A 198 24.10 9.04 -9.88
C ASP A 198 25.17 8.52 -8.90
N ARG A 199 24.90 7.38 -8.25
CA ARG A 199 25.84 6.66 -7.38
C ARG A 199 26.48 5.43 -8.04
N GLY A 200 26.35 5.30 -9.36
CA GLY A 200 26.94 4.21 -10.15
C GLY A 200 26.19 2.89 -10.10
N VAL A 201 24.94 2.88 -9.63
CA VAL A 201 24.08 1.69 -9.59
C VAL A 201 23.09 1.73 -10.74
N HIS A 202 23.23 0.82 -11.70
CA HIS A 202 22.32 0.69 -12.82
C HIS A 202 21.18 -0.27 -12.47
N ALA A 203 19.96 0.26 -12.39
CA ALA A 203 18.77 -0.50 -12.08
C ALA A 203 17.70 -0.34 -13.16
N GLU A 204 16.75 -1.27 -13.19
CA GLU A 204 15.66 -1.27 -14.15
C GLU A 204 14.30 -1.21 -13.47
N HIS A 205 13.36 -0.51 -14.10
CA HIS A 205 12.00 -0.32 -13.59
C HIS A 205 11.24 -1.64 -13.37
N ARG A 206 11.51 -2.69 -14.16
CA ARG A 206 10.88 -4.02 -13.98
C ARG A 206 11.22 -4.70 -12.64
N HIS A 207 12.24 -4.20 -11.95
CA HIS A 207 12.70 -4.68 -10.64
C HIS A 207 12.42 -3.66 -9.53
N ALA A 208 11.58 -2.67 -9.83
CA ALA A 208 11.17 -1.60 -8.93
C ALA A 208 9.73 -1.79 -8.46
N CYS A 209 9.44 -1.40 -7.23
CA CYS A 209 8.11 -1.47 -6.64
C CYS A 209 7.91 -0.35 -5.61
N LEU A 210 6.67 0.06 -5.42
CA LEU A 210 6.26 1.04 -4.41
C LEU A 210 5.22 0.39 -3.50
N VAL A 211 5.47 0.38 -2.19
CA VAL A 211 4.50 -0.11 -1.20
C VAL A 211 4.20 0.99 -0.20
N CYS A 212 2.93 1.12 0.17
CA CYS A 212 2.41 2.12 1.07
C CYS A 212 2.15 1.53 2.45
N GLY A 213 2.58 2.27 3.46
CA GLY A 213 2.29 1.95 4.85
C GLY A 213 0.88 2.35 5.21
N GLU A 214 0.45 1.85 6.37
CA GLU A 214 -0.81 2.24 7.00
C GLU A 214 -0.83 3.70 7.44
#